data_AF-E9FXH5-F1
#
_entry.id   AF-E9FXH5-F1
#
_cell.length_a   1.000
_cell.length_b   1.000
_cell.length_c   1.000
_cell.angle_alpha   90.00
_cell.angle_beta   90.00
_cell.angle_gamma   90.00
#
_symmetry.space_group_name_H-M   'P 1'
#
loop_
_entity.id
_entity.type
_entity.pdbx_description
1 polymer ?
#
loop_
_entity_poly.entity_id
_entity_poly.type
_entity_poly.pdbx_seq_one_letter_code
_entity_poly.pdbx_strand_id
1 'polypeptide(L)'
;MGGSQRSTVTLRALIPYLVIYRALGLLPMNFAPETANNPSKPTTPWLCRFRPRLCWRQIGWTRLYSASVFLLVTGFLFEKLPSLESKGKDVVGRLEVANRSSICLNVFVTSAICFCYVGKRMSALIQKMIQCEHDLIALGCHLQNRLAVYCWMVLAIGSVATILNELVIGIRYIRPPMNSAIEEEDQSTLLVIFRSIMTPFTAGLMPFVDFSVIHLSLIFSAYLKQLRKKIEHWSSLGLKAKERLRLTYWKVQSLIKEADDILSPTILIESLSCVAHLTLQINILVGTKIEPSESDEYDKHHVLMVTAITTVYLFIRFISSSLFAEMIHRERFKSQRCLYEQSGEEFWSYDLELLVTKRFVHQLTLPLGFTGCGFFKLGKSYLIAMCGTILTYEIVLMDMANSENPATFESCVNNSFTLAQHGTGIAENSN
;
A
#
# COMPACT_ATOMS: atom_id res chain seq x y z
N MET A 1 8.60 44.38 -10.77
CA MET A 1 8.12 43.21 -10.00
C MET A 1 7.67 42.13 -10.98
N GLY A 2 8.62 41.34 -11.51
CA GLY A 2 8.32 40.15 -12.31
C GLY A 2 8.43 38.92 -11.41
N GLY A 3 7.39 38.68 -10.61
CA GLY A 3 7.32 37.50 -9.74
C GLY A 3 7.06 36.26 -10.57
N SER A 4 8.08 35.77 -11.28
CA SER A 4 8.06 34.46 -11.92
C SER A 4 7.69 33.44 -10.84
N GLN A 5 6.50 32.83 -10.97
CA GLN A 5 6.05 31.70 -10.16
C GLN A 5 7.09 30.59 -10.27
N ARG A 6 8.11 30.61 -9.40
CA ARG A 6 8.99 29.46 -9.23
C ARG A 6 8.10 28.35 -8.71
N SER A 7 7.76 27.42 -9.61
CA SER A 7 7.12 26.15 -9.28
C SER A 7 7.79 25.60 -8.03
N THR A 8 6.97 25.36 -7.00
CA THR A 8 7.44 24.96 -5.69
C THR A 8 8.08 23.56 -5.76
N VAL A 9 9.06 23.28 -4.90
CA VAL A 9 9.83 22.03 -4.98
C VAL A 9 8.92 20.85 -4.67
N THR A 10 7.96 21.02 -3.76
CA THR A 10 6.95 20.00 -3.46
C THR A 10 6.08 19.71 -4.67
N LEU A 11 5.66 20.74 -5.40
CA LEU A 11 4.90 20.53 -6.63
C LEU A 11 5.71 19.70 -7.61
N ARG A 12 7.00 20.00 -7.82
CA ARG A 12 7.87 19.22 -8.72
C ARG A 12 8.07 17.78 -8.27
N ALA A 13 8.14 17.54 -6.96
CA ALA A 13 8.22 16.20 -6.39
C ALA A 13 6.92 15.40 -6.59
N LEU A 14 5.77 16.08 -6.62
CA LEU A 14 4.43 15.48 -6.74
C LEU A 14 3.88 15.43 -8.17
N ILE A 15 4.54 16.05 -9.15
CA ILE A 15 4.16 16.00 -10.57
C ILE A 15 3.87 14.56 -11.04
N PRO A 16 4.70 13.54 -10.74
CA PRO A 16 4.41 12.20 -11.25
C PRO A 16 3.09 11.64 -10.73
N TYR A 17 2.76 11.87 -9.46
CA TYR A 17 1.47 11.47 -8.88
C TYR A 17 0.33 12.15 -9.59
N LEU A 18 0.44 13.46 -9.78
CA LEU A 18 -0.58 14.22 -10.51
C LEU A 18 -0.75 13.70 -11.93
N VAL A 19 0.33 13.30 -12.61
CA VAL A 19 0.28 12.67 -13.94
C VAL A 19 -0.42 11.32 -13.88
N ILE A 20 -0.08 10.45 -12.92
CA ILE A 20 -0.71 9.15 -12.73
C ILE A 20 -2.20 9.30 -12.41
N TYR A 21 -2.58 10.13 -11.43
CA TYR A 21 -3.97 10.41 -11.09
C TYR A 21 -4.76 11.01 -12.26
N ARG A 22 -4.11 11.84 -13.10
CA ARG A 22 -4.73 12.35 -14.33
C ARG A 22 -4.89 11.27 -15.39
N ALA A 23 -3.90 10.40 -15.57
CA ALA A 23 -3.98 9.27 -16.50
C ALA A 23 -5.09 8.29 -16.10
N LEU A 24 -5.32 8.12 -14.80
CA LEU A 24 -6.41 7.32 -14.23
C LEU A 24 -7.77 8.04 -14.23
N GLY A 25 -7.84 9.28 -14.73
CA GLY A 25 -9.08 10.05 -14.83
C GLY A 25 -9.65 10.54 -13.50
N LEU A 26 -8.87 10.48 -12.40
CA LEU A 26 -9.29 10.87 -11.05
C LEU A 26 -9.16 12.36 -10.77
N LEU A 27 -8.42 13.08 -11.62
CA LEU A 27 -8.29 14.54 -11.56
C LEU A 27 -8.89 15.19 -12.81
N PRO A 28 -9.66 16.29 -12.69
CA PRO A 28 -10.18 17.00 -13.84
C PRO A 28 -9.02 17.57 -14.67
N MET A 29 -9.03 17.29 -15.97
CA MET A 29 -8.13 17.95 -16.93
C MET A 29 -8.76 19.27 -17.36
N ASN A 30 -8.51 20.34 -16.60
CA ASN A 30 -8.76 21.68 -17.12
C ASN A 30 -7.60 22.04 -18.06
N PHE A 31 -7.73 21.65 -19.33
CA PHE A 31 -7.00 22.34 -20.38
C PHE A 31 -7.71 23.67 -20.58
N ALA A 32 -7.28 24.70 -19.85
CA ALA A 32 -7.60 26.05 -20.27
C ALA A 32 -7.01 26.18 -21.68
N PRO A 33 -7.84 26.43 -22.73
CA PRO A 33 -7.28 26.75 -24.02
C PRO A 33 -6.41 27.97 -23.79
N GLU A 34 -5.10 27.85 -24.01
CA GLU A 34 -4.23 29.02 -24.10
C GLU A 34 -4.90 29.93 -25.13
N THR A 35 -5.46 31.03 -24.63
CA THR A 35 -6.05 32.07 -25.47
C THR A 35 -4.95 32.52 -26.42
N ALA A 36 -5.06 32.04 -27.65
CA ALA A 36 -4.11 32.24 -28.73
C ALA A 36 -4.15 33.71 -29.19
N ASN A 37 -3.62 34.62 -28.37
CA ASN A 37 -3.56 36.05 -28.68
C ASN A 37 -2.13 36.59 -28.75
N ASN A 38 -1.10 35.73 -28.92
CA ASN A 38 0.24 36.20 -29.22
C ASN A 38 0.94 35.34 -30.30
N PRO A 39 0.85 35.73 -31.58
CA PRO A 39 1.42 34.96 -32.70
C PRO A 39 2.95 35.06 -32.87
N SER A 40 3.72 35.63 -31.91
CA SER A 40 5.10 36.06 -32.19
C SER A 40 6.22 35.43 -31.37
N LYS A 41 6.01 34.31 -30.64
CA LYS A 41 7.12 33.59 -29.99
C LYS A 41 7.02 32.07 -30.13
N PRO A 42 7.90 31.42 -30.91
CA PRO A 42 8.06 29.97 -30.87
C PRO A 42 9.13 29.65 -29.82
N THR A 43 8.75 29.05 -28.69
CA THR A 43 9.57 28.16 -27.85
C THR A 43 8.76 27.78 -26.61
N THR A 44 7.89 26.78 -26.73
CA THR A 44 7.32 26.07 -25.59
C THR A 44 7.60 24.56 -25.70
N PRO A 45 7.73 23.87 -24.55
CA PRO A 45 8.51 22.65 -24.44
C PRO A 45 7.78 21.41 -24.96
N TRP A 46 8.59 20.42 -25.32
CA TRP A 46 8.28 19.14 -25.99
C TRP A 46 7.09 18.32 -25.44
N LEU A 47 6.56 18.64 -24.25
CA LEU A 47 5.45 17.93 -23.60
C LEU A 47 4.08 18.15 -24.26
N CYS A 48 3.88 19.23 -25.03
CA CYS A 48 2.60 19.47 -25.73
C CYS A 48 2.46 18.72 -27.07
N ARG A 49 3.48 17.96 -27.51
CA ARG A 49 3.43 17.18 -28.76
C ARG A 49 2.89 15.75 -28.60
N PHE A 50 2.47 15.37 -27.40
CA PHE A 50 1.73 14.11 -27.20
C PHE A 50 0.35 14.23 -27.85
N ARG A 51 0.16 13.56 -29.00
CA ARG A 51 -1.07 13.56 -29.79
C ARG A 51 -2.29 13.32 -28.89
N PRO A 52 -3.24 14.27 -28.77
CA PRO A 52 -4.41 14.12 -27.90
C PRO A 52 -5.23 12.87 -28.26
N ARG A 53 -5.30 12.47 -29.53
CA ARG A 53 -6.09 11.29 -29.96
C ARG A 53 -5.67 9.96 -29.31
N LEU A 54 -4.40 9.76 -28.94
CA LEU A 54 -3.98 8.51 -28.29
C LEU A 54 -4.31 8.52 -26.79
N CYS A 55 -4.21 9.69 -26.16
CA CYS A 55 -4.56 9.90 -24.75
C CYS A 55 -6.08 9.81 -24.54
N TRP A 56 -6.90 10.38 -25.43
CA TRP A 56 -8.37 10.22 -25.39
C TRP A 56 -8.81 8.76 -25.57
N ARG A 57 -8.09 7.98 -26.38
CA ARG A 57 -8.36 6.54 -26.54
C ARG A 57 -8.01 5.77 -25.25
N GLN A 58 -6.87 6.04 -24.63
CA GLN A 58 -6.49 5.41 -23.35
C GLN A 58 -7.36 5.84 -22.17
N ILE A 59 -7.83 7.10 -22.12
CA ILE A 59 -8.78 7.61 -21.11
C ILE A 59 -10.17 6.99 -21.30
N GLY A 60 -10.60 6.81 -22.54
CA GLY A 60 -11.80 6.04 -22.87
C GLY A 60 -11.70 4.60 -22.37
N TRP A 61 -10.57 3.94 -22.60
CA TRP A 61 -10.32 2.57 -22.13
C TRP A 61 -10.24 2.46 -20.61
N THR A 62 -9.63 3.41 -19.88
CA THR A 62 -9.58 3.36 -18.41
C THR A 62 -10.92 3.65 -17.77
N ARG A 63 -11.74 4.55 -18.34
CA ARG A 63 -13.12 4.79 -17.89
C ARG A 63 -14.07 3.66 -18.26
N LEU A 64 -13.94 3.08 -19.46
CA LEU A 64 -14.67 1.86 -19.81
C LEU A 64 -14.21 0.72 -18.92
N TYR A 65 -12.92 0.56 -18.65
CA TYR A 65 -12.40 -0.51 -17.81
C TYR A 65 -12.90 -0.36 -16.37
N SER A 66 -12.84 0.83 -15.77
CA SER A 66 -13.38 1.05 -14.43
C SER A 66 -14.89 0.91 -14.36
N ALA A 67 -15.63 1.35 -15.38
CA ALA A 67 -17.09 1.16 -15.47
C ALA A 67 -17.47 -0.31 -15.69
N SER A 68 -16.76 -1.03 -16.56
CA SER A 68 -16.96 -2.47 -16.82
C SER A 68 -16.62 -3.32 -15.61
N VAL A 69 -15.55 -2.95 -14.90
CA VAL A 69 -15.17 -3.56 -13.62
C VAL A 69 -16.25 -3.31 -12.57
N PHE A 70 -16.76 -2.08 -12.45
CA PHE A 70 -17.82 -1.74 -11.51
C PHE A 70 -19.12 -2.48 -11.85
N LEU A 71 -19.48 -2.55 -13.13
CA LEU A 71 -20.65 -3.28 -13.63
C LEU A 71 -20.53 -4.79 -13.42
N LEU A 72 -19.35 -5.38 -13.64
CA LEU A 72 -19.07 -6.80 -13.36
C LEU A 72 -19.15 -7.10 -11.86
N VAL A 73 -18.63 -6.21 -11.02
CA VAL A 73 -18.73 -6.33 -9.56
C VAL A 73 -20.19 -6.27 -9.09
N THR A 74 -20.99 -5.34 -9.61
CA THR A 74 -22.43 -5.28 -9.30
C THR A 74 -23.17 -6.48 -9.86
N GLY A 75 -22.84 -6.96 -11.06
CA GLY A 75 -23.43 -8.18 -11.64
C GLY A 75 -23.19 -9.41 -10.75
N PHE A 76 -21.93 -9.60 -10.31
CA PHE A 76 -21.57 -10.72 -9.42
C PHE A 76 -22.20 -10.62 -8.02
N LEU A 77 -22.38 -9.40 -7.49
CA LEU A 77 -23.07 -9.20 -6.21
C LEU A 77 -24.57 -9.52 -6.30
N PHE A 78 -25.20 -9.31 -7.46
CA PHE A 78 -26.64 -9.53 -7.65
C PHE A 78 -27.00 -10.93 -8.18
N GLU A 79 -26.10 -11.60 -8.91
CA GLU A 79 -26.37 -12.92 -9.50
C GLU A 79 -26.12 -14.09 -8.53
N LYS A 80 -25.42 -13.86 -7.40
CA LYS A 80 -25.07 -14.89 -6.40
C LYS A 80 -25.51 -14.60 -4.96
N LEU A 81 -26.59 -13.84 -4.76
CA LEU A 81 -27.33 -13.87 -3.50
C LEU A 81 -28.41 -14.96 -3.60
N PRO A 82 -28.13 -16.24 -3.24
CA PRO A 82 -29.22 -17.17 -3.00
C PRO A 82 -30.10 -16.56 -1.92
N SER A 83 -31.41 -16.52 -2.16
CA SER A 83 -32.40 -16.16 -1.16
C SER A 83 -32.11 -16.96 0.10
N LEU A 84 -31.67 -16.27 1.15
CA LEU A 84 -31.46 -16.80 2.50
C LEU A 84 -32.82 -17.15 3.13
N GLU A 85 -33.54 -18.09 2.52
CA GLU A 85 -34.62 -18.82 3.19
C GLU A 85 -34.04 -20.11 3.79
N SER A 86 -33.56 -19.91 5.02
CA SER A 86 -33.38 -20.90 6.08
C SER A 86 -34.39 -22.05 6.03
N LYS A 87 -33.88 -23.28 5.89
CA LYS A 87 -34.42 -24.49 6.55
C LYS A 87 -33.30 -25.52 6.75
N GLY A 88 -32.79 -25.64 7.98
CA GLY A 88 -31.91 -26.74 8.36
C GLY A 88 -31.10 -26.44 9.62
N LYS A 89 -31.55 -27.00 10.76
CA LYS A 89 -30.85 -26.95 12.04
C LYS A 89 -29.60 -27.84 11.99
N ASP A 90 -28.48 -27.33 11.50
CA ASP A 90 -27.12 -27.90 11.69
C ASP A 90 -26.07 -26.79 11.50
N VAL A 91 -26.15 -25.76 12.35
CA VAL A 91 -25.49 -24.45 12.12
C VAL A 91 -24.06 -24.36 12.71
N VAL A 92 -23.51 -25.44 13.29
CA VAL A 92 -22.18 -25.37 13.95
C VAL A 92 -21.03 -25.94 13.09
N GLY A 93 -21.31 -26.59 11.96
CA GLY A 93 -20.29 -27.32 11.19
C GLY A 93 -19.84 -26.73 9.85
N ARG A 94 -20.52 -25.71 9.32
CA ARG A 94 -20.17 -25.10 8.02
C ARG A 94 -19.99 -23.60 8.16
N LEU A 95 -18.86 -23.20 8.73
CA LEU A 95 -18.23 -21.96 8.27
C LEU A 95 -17.72 -22.27 6.86
N GLU A 96 -18.63 -22.24 5.88
CA GLU A 96 -18.33 -22.42 4.47
C GLU A 96 -17.16 -21.49 4.15
N VAL A 97 -16.01 -22.11 3.87
CA VAL A 97 -14.80 -21.45 3.43
C VAL A 97 -15.22 -20.51 2.31
N ALA A 98 -15.25 -19.21 2.62
CA ALA A 98 -15.64 -18.20 1.65
C ALA A 98 -14.82 -18.47 0.39
N ASN A 99 -15.51 -18.82 -0.69
CA ASN A 99 -14.87 -19.28 -1.91
C ASN A 99 -13.77 -18.28 -2.27
N ARG A 100 -12.54 -18.74 -2.53
CA ARG A 100 -11.33 -17.89 -2.69
C ARG A 100 -11.58 -16.71 -3.64
N SER A 101 -12.42 -16.92 -4.65
CA SER A 101 -12.93 -15.92 -5.58
C SER A 101 -13.69 -14.76 -4.92
N SER A 102 -14.56 -15.03 -3.96
CA SER A 102 -15.32 -14.04 -3.17
C SER A 102 -14.39 -13.16 -2.32
N ILE A 103 -13.39 -13.74 -1.68
CA ILE A 103 -12.40 -12.98 -0.89
C ILE A 103 -11.60 -12.06 -1.82
N CYS A 104 -11.10 -12.58 -2.95
CA CYS A 104 -10.36 -11.78 -3.93
C CYS A 104 -11.23 -10.63 -4.51
N LEU A 105 -12.50 -10.88 -4.80
CA LEU A 105 -13.44 -9.88 -5.28
C LEU A 105 -13.67 -8.80 -4.21
N ASN A 106 -13.90 -9.17 -2.95
CA ASN A 106 -14.10 -8.19 -1.88
C ASN A 106 -12.87 -7.31 -1.65
N VAL A 107 -11.67 -7.90 -1.64
CA VAL A 107 -10.41 -7.14 -1.52
C VAL A 107 -10.25 -6.17 -2.67
N PHE A 108 -10.58 -6.60 -3.88
CA PHE A 108 -10.51 -5.76 -5.06
C PHE A 108 -11.48 -4.57 -5.02
N VAL A 109 -12.75 -4.84 -4.75
CA VAL A 109 -13.79 -3.81 -4.71
C VAL A 109 -13.45 -2.79 -3.64
N THR A 110 -13.04 -3.26 -2.47
CA THR A 110 -12.61 -2.39 -1.36
C THR A 110 -11.39 -1.56 -1.78
N SER A 111 -10.40 -2.17 -2.44
CA SER A 111 -9.20 -1.46 -2.93
C SER A 111 -9.56 -0.40 -3.98
N ALA A 112 -10.46 -0.71 -4.92
CA ALA A 112 -10.92 0.23 -5.94
C ALA A 112 -11.67 1.42 -5.34
N ILE A 113 -12.55 1.17 -4.37
CA ILE A 113 -13.29 2.21 -3.65
C ILE A 113 -12.31 3.10 -2.86
N CYS A 114 -11.39 2.49 -2.11
CA CYS A 114 -10.36 3.22 -1.37
C CYS A 114 -9.50 4.07 -2.31
N PHE A 115 -9.14 3.54 -3.48
CA PHE A 115 -8.33 4.27 -4.45
C PHE A 115 -9.05 5.49 -5.03
N CYS A 116 -10.32 5.35 -5.41
CA CYS A 116 -11.17 6.45 -5.86
C CYS A 116 -11.33 7.51 -4.75
N TYR A 117 -11.51 7.07 -3.51
CA TYR A 117 -11.58 7.95 -2.34
C TYR A 117 -10.27 8.74 -2.14
N VAL A 118 -9.13 8.05 -2.17
CA VAL A 118 -7.80 8.66 -2.05
C VAL A 118 -7.57 9.67 -3.17
N GLY A 119 -7.85 9.33 -4.43
CA GLY A 119 -7.62 10.21 -5.57
C GLY A 119 -8.36 11.55 -5.45
N LYS A 120 -9.62 11.52 -5.02
CA LYS A 120 -10.43 12.74 -4.81
C LYS A 120 -9.84 13.62 -3.70
N ARG A 121 -9.42 13.03 -2.59
CA ARG A 121 -8.90 13.75 -1.41
C ARG A 121 -7.46 14.24 -1.59
N MET A 122 -6.64 13.49 -2.32
CA MET A 122 -5.23 13.78 -2.56
C MET A 122 -5.07 15.14 -3.25
N SER A 123 -5.97 15.53 -4.15
CA SER A 123 -5.93 16.87 -4.78
C SER A 123 -5.97 18.01 -3.75
N ALA A 124 -6.88 17.91 -2.78
CA ALA A 124 -7.03 18.92 -1.73
C ALA A 124 -5.82 18.91 -0.78
N LEU A 125 -5.29 17.73 -0.46
CA LEU A 125 -4.07 17.59 0.34
C LEU A 125 -2.88 18.30 -0.34
N ILE A 126 -2.70 18.09 -1.65
CA ILE A 126 -1.61 18.71 -2.41
C ILE A 126 -1.70 20.24 -2.37
N GLN A 127 -2.90 20.82 -2.51
CA GLN A 127 -3.09 22.27 -2.39
C GLN A 127 -2.68 22.78 -1.00
N LYS A 128 -3.04 22.05 0.06
CA LYS A 128 -2.62 22.39 1.44
C LYS A 128 -1.12 22.24 1.63
N MET A 129 -0.48 21.24 1.01
CA MET A 129 0.98 21.09 1.01
C MET A 129 1.68 22.28 0.34
N ILE A 130 1.19 22.74 -0.80
CA ILE A 130 1.72 23.92 -1.49
C ILE A 130 1.60 25.17 -0.61
N GLN A 131 0.43 25.37 0.01
CA GLN A 131 0.23 26.48 0.95
C GLN A 131 1.19 26.40 2.15
N CYS A 132 1.37 25.19 2.70
CA CYS A 132 2.28 24.96 3.80
C CYS A 132 3.75 25.21 3.41
N GLU A 133 4.15 24.90 2.18
CA GLU A 133 5.48 25.23 1.65
C GLU A 133 5.68 26.75 1.56
N HIS A 134 4.67 27.51 1.14
CA HIS A 134 4.74 28.97 1.16
C HIS A 134 4.92 29.53 2.58
N ASP A 135 4.21 28.97 3.56
CA ASP A 135 4.37 29.34 4.97
C ASP A 135 5.78 29.00 5.50
N LEU A 136 6.37 27.88 5.07
CA LEU A 136 7.75 27.52 5.40
C LEU A 136 8.77 28.48 4.76
N ILE A 137 8.55 28.88 3.51
CA ILE A 137 9.40 29.88 2.83
C ILE A 137 9.35 31.22 3.56
N ALA A 138 8.17 31.63 4.05
CA ALA A 138 8.02 32.84 4.85
C ALA A 138 8.79 32.80 6.20
N LEU A 139 9.11 31.60 6.70
CA LEU A 139 10.00 31.38 7.85
C LEU A 139 11.49 31.30 7.48
N GLY A 140 11.84 31.50 6.20
CA GLY A 140 13.19 31.31 5.69
C GLY A 140 13.61 29.84 5.65
N CYS A 141 12.66 28.91 5.55
CA CYS A 141 12.91 27.49 5.33
C CYS A 141 12.81 27.19 3.83
N HIS A 142 13.93 26.83 3.20
CA HIS A 142 13.96 26.50 1.78
C HIS A 142 14.11 24.99 1.56
N LEU A 143 13.15 24.40 0.83
CA LEU A 143 13.18 23.01 0.42
C LEU A 143 14.32 22.78 -0.57
N GLN A 144 15.13 21.75 -0.31
CA GLN A 144 16.26 21.43 -1.18
C GLN A 144 15.74 20.86 -2.49
N ASN A 145 16.21 21.40 -3.62
CA ASN A 145 15.90 20.87 -4.96
C ASN A 145 16.22 19.38 -5.11
N ARG A 146 17.17 18.85 -4.32
CA ARG A 146 17.53 17.42 -4.29
C ARG A 146 16.36 16.54 -3.86
N LEU A 147 15.41 17.04 -3.07
CA LEU A 147 14.25 16.26 -2.62
C LEU A 147 13.38 15.82 -3.80
N ALA A 148 13.13 16.71 -4.75
CA ALA A 148 12.39 16.37 -5.96
C ALA A 148 13.12 15.26 -6.73
N VAL A 149 14.45 15.37 -6.89
CA VAL A 149 15.27 14.35 -7.54
C VAL A 149 15.14 12.99 -6.84
N TYR A 150 15.18 12.95 -5.50
CA TYR A 150 15.00 11.70 -4.76
C TYR A 150 13.61 11.10 -4.95
N CYS A 151 12.55 11.90 -4.97
CA CYS A 151 11.20 11.44 -5.28
C CYS A 151 11.14 10.80 -6.67
N TRP A 152 11.65 11.50 -7.70
CA TRP A 152 11.70 10.96 -9.06
C TRP A 152 12.52 9.67 -9.16
N MET A 153 13.65 9.57 -8.45
CA MET A 153 14.46 8.35 -8.41
C MET A 153 13.71 7.18 -7.77
N VAL A 154 13.06 7.41 -6.62
CA VAL A 154 12.26 6.37 -5.94
C VAL A 154 11.15 5.88 -6.84
N LEU A 155 10.42 6.79 -7.49
CA LEU A 155 9.36 6.41 -8.41
C LEU A 155 9.89 5.64 -9.62
N ALA A 156 11.00 6.08 -10.21
CA ALA A 156 11.60 5.40 -11.37
C ALA A 156 12.04 3.98 -11.01
N ILE A 157 12.81 3.82 -9.92
CA ILE A 157 13.28 2.51 -9.43
C ILE A 157 12.08 1.63 -9.08
N GLY A 158 11.11 2.18 -8.36
CA GLY A 158 9.89 1.48 -7.97
C GLY A 158 9.06 1.01 -9.16
N SER A 159 8.88 1.86 -10.17
CA SER A 159 8.16 1.53 -11.39
C SER A 159 8.87 0.43 -12.18
N VAL A 160 10.19 0.52 -12.33
CA VAL A 160 11.00 -0.51 -12.99
C VAL A 160 10.91 -1.84 -12.24
N ALA A 161 11.04 -1.84 -10.91
CA ALA A 161 10.92 -3.06 -10.11
C ALA A 161 9.54 -3.70 -10.24
N THR A 162 8.48 -2.88 -10.29
CA THR A 162 7.10 -3.35 -10.48
C THR A 162 6.91 -3.96 -11.87
N ILE A 163 7.40 -3.29 -12.92
CA ILE A 163 7.35 -3.80 -14.30
C ILE A 163 8.12 -5.12 -14.43
N LEU A 164 9.30 -5.23 -13.80
CA LEU A 164 10.08 -6.47 -13.80
C LEU A 164 9.36 -7.59 -13.06
N ASN A 165 8.76 -7.33 -11.90
CA ASN A 165 7.96 -8.32 -11.18
C ASN A 165 6.78 -8.81 -12.04
N GLU A 166 6.08 -7.91 -12.71
CA GLU A 166 4.97 -8.27 -13.61
C GLU A 166 5.42 -9.05 -14.83
N LEU A 167 6.60 -8.73 -15.39
CA LEU A 167 7.16 -9.48 -16.49
C LEU A 167 7.51 -10.92 -16.07
N VAL A 168 8.08 -11.07 -14.86
CA VAL A 168 8.39 -12.38 -14.25
C VAL A 168 7.10 -13.19 -14.02
N ILE A 169 6.05 -12.55 -13.50
CA ILE A 169 4.74 -13.19 -13.32
C ILE A 169 4.09 -13.52 -14.68
N GLY A 170 4.18 -12.63 -15.66
CA GLY A 170 3.61 -12.81 -16.99
C GLY A 170 4.23 -13.99 -17.76
N ILE A 171 5.55 -14.18 -17.65
CA ILE A 171 6.24 -15.33 -18.23
C ILE A 171 5.67 -16.65 -17.69
N ARG A 172 5.26 -16.70 -16.42
CA ARG A 172 4.60 -17.89 -15.82
C ARG A 172 3.26 -18.21 -16.46
N TYR A 173 2.48 -17.21 -16.86
CA TYR A 173 1.15 -17.43 -17.44
C TYR A 173 1.17 -17.76 -18.94
N ILE A 174 2.20 -17.32 -19.68
CA ILE A 174 2.29 -17.52 -21.13
C ILE A 174 2.67 -18.95 -21.50
N ARG A 175 3.29 -19.71 -20.59
CA ARG A 175 3.67 -21.10 -20.81
C ARG A 175 2.75 -22.03 -20.00
N PRO A 176 1.48 -22.23 -20.40
CA PRO A 176 0.67 -23.28 -19.79
C PRO A 176 1.39 -24.63 -20.03
N PRO A 177 1.34 -25.55 -19.06
CA PRO A 177 1.95 -26.87 -19.22
C PRO A 177 1.36 -27.53 -20.47
N MET A 178 2.18 -27.70 -21.51
CA MET A 178 1.71 -28.15 -22.83
C MET A 178 1.24 -29.61 -22.84
N ASN A 179 1.46 -30.36 -21.77
CA ASN A 179 1.31 -31.82 -21.77
C ASN A 179 0.40 -32.39 -20.67
N SER A 180 -0.22 -31.59 -19.81
CA SER A 180 -1.27 -32.12 -18.92
C SER A 180 -2.55 -32.26 -19.74
N ALA A 181 -2.90 -33.50 -20.09
CA ALA A 181 -4.19 -33.84 -20.66
C ALA A 181 -5.27 -33.11 -19.86
N ILE A 182 -6.00 -32.24 -20.58
CA ILE A 182 -7.05 -31.39 -20.04
C ILE A 182 -8.18 -32.33 -19.61
N GLU A 183 -8.15 -32.77 -18.36
CA GLU A 183 -9.42 -32.99 -17.68
C GLU A 183 -10.09 -31.63 -17.63
N GLU A 184 -11.17 -31.55 -18.39
CA GLU A 184 -12.07 -30.42 -18.62
C GLU A 184 -12.81 -30.12 -17.31
N GLU A 185 -12.07 -29.85 -16.24
CA GLU A 185 -12.65 -29.36 -15.01
C GLU A 185 -13.07 -27.92 -15.29
N ASP A 186 -14.39 -27.68 -15.26
CA ASP A 186 -15.15 -26.44 -15.47
C ASP A 186 -14.59 -25.25 -14.66
N GLN A 187 -13.36 -24.83 -14.93
CA GLN A 187 -12.86 -23.53 -14.54
C GLN A 187 -13.57 -22.54 -15.45
N SER A 188 -14.77 -22.15 -15.01
CA SER A 188 -15.63 -21.14 -15.62
C SER A 188 -14.76 -20.07 -16.27
N THR A 189 -14.92 -19.84 -17.58
CA THR A 189 -14.17 -18.85 -18.36
C THR A 189 -14.14 -17.48 -17.66
N LEU A 190 -15.19 -17.19 -16.88
CA LEU A 190 -15.30 -16.04 -15.98
C LEU A 190 -14.16 -15.93 -14.96
N LEU A 191 -13.72 -17.02 -14.32
CA LEU A 191 -12.62 -16.99 -13.34
C LEU A 191 -11.28 -16.66 -13.99
N VAL A 192 -11.03 -17.18 -15.20
CA VAL A 192 -9.80 -16.91 -15.98
C VAL A 192 -9.78 -15.45 -16.45
N ILE A 193 -10.91 -14.95 -16.95
CA ILE A 193 -11.07 -13.55 -17.34
C ILE A 193 -10.91 -12.65 -16.12
N PHE A 194 -11.57 -12.98 -15.00
CA PHE A 194 -11.46 -12.24 -13.75
C PHE A 194 -10.01 -12.17 -13.28
N ARG A 195 -9.30 -13.29 -13.20
CA ARG A 195 -7.87 -13.33 -12.81
C ARG A 195 -6.99 -12.49 -13.75
N SER A 196 -7.26 -12.53 -15.05
CA SER A 196 -6.53 -11.75 -16.06
C SER A 196 -6.72 -10.24 -15.91
N ILE A 197 -7.91 -9.80 -15.49
CA ILE A 197 -8.25 -8.39 -15.22
C ILE A 197 -7.70 -7.95 -13.85
N MET A 198 -7.77 -8.84 -12.87
CA MET A 198 -7.40 -8.58 -11.48
C MET A 198 -5.90 -8.46 -11.25
N THR A 199 -5.11 -9.28 -11.93
CA THR A 199 -3.66 -9.32 -11.78
C THR A 199 -3.01 -7.97 -12.09
N PRO A 200 -3.22 -7.33 -13.27
CA PRO A 200 -2.60 -6.05 -13.58
C PRO A 200 -3.10 -4.91 -12.68
N PHE A 201 -4.34 -4.98 -12.19
CA PHE A 201 -4.87 -4.00 -11.25
C PHE A 201 -4.17 -4.09 -9.90
N THR A 202 -4.06 -5.29 -9.35
CA THR A 202 -3.39 -5.55 -8.06
C THR A 202 -1.90 -5.19 -8.16
N ALA A 203 -1.28 -5.58 -9.26
CA ALA A 203 0.10 -5.28 -9.61
C ALA A 203 0.41 -3.79 -9.75
N GLY A 204 -0.49 -3.01 -10.35
CA GLY A 204 -0.28 -1.59 -10.56
C GLY A 204 -0.63 -0.74 -9.34
N LEU A 205 -1.73 -1.07 -8.66
CA LEU A 205 -2.28 -0.21 -7.62
C LEU A 205 -1.71 -0.43 -6.24
N MET A 206 -1.37 -1.67 -5.85
CA MET A 206 -0.76 -1.87 -4.53
C MET A 206 0.58 -1.12 -4.43
N PRO A 207 1.53 -1.27 -5.37
CA PRO A 207 2.81 -0.55 -5.28
C PRO A 207 2.65 0.97 -5.26
N PHE A 208 1.61 1.50 -5.90
CA PHE A 208 1.32 2.92 -5.88
C PHE A 208 1.07 3.47 -4.47
N VAL A 209 0.42 2.69 -3.60
CA VAL A 209 0.13 3.09 -2.21
C VAL A 209 1.43 3.17 -1.42
N ASP A 210 2.26 2.13 -1.46
CA ASP A 210 3.60 2.16 -0.88
C ASP A 210 4.43 3.34 -1.38
N PHE A 211 4.44 3.59 -2.69
CA PHE A 211 5.18 4.73 -3.23
C PHE A 211 4.62 6.04 -2.68
N SER A 212 3.30 6.20 -2.61
CA SER A 212 2.67 7.39 -2.02
C SER A 212 3.10 7.60 -0.58
N VAL A 213 3.10 6.53 0.23
CA VAL A 213 3.59 6.56 1.62
C VAL A 213 5.05 6.97 1.68
N ILE A 214 5.92 6.38 0.85
CA ILE A 214 7.35 6.71 0.80
C ILE A 214 7.57 8.19 0.44
N HIS A 215 6.89 8.68 -0.59
CA HIS A 215 7.07 10.06 -1.08
C HIS A 215 6.56 11.10 -0.09
N LEU A 216 5.36 10.90 0.46
CA LEU A 216 4.83 11.80 1.47
C LEU A 216 5.69 11.76 2.73
N SER A 217 6.21 10.58 3.11
CA SER A 217 7.15 10.47 4.22
C SER A 217 8.42 11.26 3.99
N LEU A 218 8.99 11.21 2.79
CA LEU A 218 10.16 12.00 2.41
C LEU A 218 9.88 13.51 2.49
N ILE A 219 8.74 13.95 1.95
CA ILE A 219 8.35 15.36 1.95
C ILE A 219 8.13 15.87 3.39
N PHE A 220 7.32 15.16 4.18
CA PHE A 220 7.04 15.55 5.56
C PHE A 220 8.27 15.49 6.45
N SER A 221 9.14 14.49 6.27
CA SER A 221 10.43 14.43 6.97
C SER A 221 11.30 15.64 6.61
N ALA A 222 11.28 16.10 5.35
CA ALA A 222 12.01 17.30 4.95
C ALA A 222 11.43 18.57 5.59
N TYR A 223 10.10 18.71 5.68
CA TYR A 223 9.46 19.83 6.38
C TYR A 223 9.82 19.84 7.88
N LEU A 224 9.69 18.69 8.55
CA LEU A 224 10.04 18.57 9.97
C LEU A 224 11.52 18.83 10.22
N LYS A 225 12.41 18.36 9.34
CA LYS A 225 13.85 18.62 9.43
C LYS A 225 14.19 20.10 9.32
N GLN A 226 13.49 20.85 8.47
CA GLN A 226 13.68 22.30 8.35
C GLN A 226 13.20 23.04 9.59
N LEU A 227 12.01 22.69 10.08
CA LEU A 227 11.47 23.26 11.30
C LEU A 227 12.38 22.96 12.48
N ARG A 228 12.92 21.74 12.57
CA ARG A 228 13.91 21.37 13.60
C ARG A 228 15.10 22.32 13.62
N LYS A 229 15.70 22.66 12.46
CA LYS A 229 16.83 23.61 12.41
C LYS A 229 16.48 24.99 12.99
N LYS A 230 15.22 25.41 12.89
CA LYS A 230 14.74 26.65 13.53
C LYS A 230 14.50 26.46 15.03
N ILE A 231 14.01 25.29 15.44
CA ILE A 231 13.86 24.90 16.85
C ILE A 231 15.23 24.79 17.55
N GLU A 232 16.29 24.38 16.85
CA GLU A 232 17.67 24.36 17.37
C GLU A 232 18.17 25.77 17.76
N HIS A 233 17.51 26.84 17.30
CA HIS A 233 17.81 28.22 17.69
C HIS A 233 16.68 28.83 18.52
N TRP A 234 15.84 28.00 19.16
CA TRP A 234 14.59 28.45 19.79
C TRP A 234 14.84 29.50 20.87
N SER A 235 15.82 29.33 21.75
CA SER A 235 16.18 30.33 22.76
C SER A 235 16.35 31.75 22.19
N SER A 236 17.13 31.86 21.11
CA SER A 236 17.43 33.13 20.43
C SER A 236 16.24 33.80 19.73
N LEU A 237 15.12 33.10 19.53
CA LEU A 237 13.96 33.63 18.83
C LEU A 237 13.12 34.52 19.76
N GLY A 238 12.75 35.71 19.27
CA GLY A 238 11.76 36.54 19.94
C GLY A 238 10.38 35.87 20.02
N LEU A 239 9.56 36.26 21.00
CA LEU A 239 8.25 35.64 21.29
C LEU A 239 7.34 35.51 20.05
N LYS A 240 7.25 36.56 19.22
CA LYS A 240 6.44 36.53 17.99
C LYS A 240 6.94 35.49 16.98
N ALA A 241 8.25 35.27 16.91
CA ALA A 241 8.86 34.28 16.03
C ALA A 241 8.66 32.85 16.58
N LYS A 242 8.77 32.66 17.90
CA LYS A 242 8.43 31.41 18.61
C LYS A 242 7.00 30.98 18.31
N GLU A 243 6.04 31.89 18.49
CA GLU A 243 4.63 31.61 18.22
C GLU A 243 4.36 31.29 16.74
N ARG A 244 4.98 32.03 15.81
CA ARG A 244 4.86 31.75 14.38
C ARG A 244 5.43 30.37 14.02
N LEU A 245 6.59 30.02 14.56
CA LEU A 245 7.22 28.71 14.35
C LEU A 245 6.34 27.57 14.89
N ARG A 246 5.76 27.75 16.09
CA ARG A 246 4.81 26.80 16.69
C ARG A 246 3.57 26.60 15.81
N LEU A 247 2.96 27.69 15.33
CA LEU A 247 1.79 27.62 14.44
C LEU A 247 2.11 26.93 13.11
N THR A 248 3.26 27.21 12.50
CA THR A 248 3.67 26.51 11.26
C THR A 248 3.96 25.03 11.53
N TYR A 249 4.57 24.69 12.67
CA TYR A 249 4.76 23.30 13.07
C TYR A 249 3.42 22.57 13.22
N TRP A 250 2.44 23.20 13.87
CA TRP A 250 1.09 22.66 14.01
C TRP A 250 0.40 22.46 12.66
N LYS A 251 0.55 23.40 11.72
CA LYS A 251 0.05 23.23 10.34
C LYS A 251 0.65 22.01 9.65
N VAL A 252 1.97 21.80 9.78
CA VAL A 252 2.64 20.60 9.23
C VAL A 252 2.13 19.33 9.91
N GLN A 253 1.95 19.32 11.23
CA GLN A 253 1.38 18.17 11.94
C GLN A 253 -0.06 17.87 11.49
N SER A 254 -0.90 18.90 11.38
CA SER A 254 -2.27 18.76 10.89
C SER A 254 -2.31 18.20 9.47
N LEU A 255 -1.36 18.61 8.63
CA LEU A 255 -1.24 18.14 7.25
C LEU A 255 -0.81 16.67 7.17
N ILE A 256 0.13 16.25 8.04
CA ILE A 256 0.53 14.85 8.16
C ILE A 256 -0.65 14.00 8.65
N LYS A 257 -1.40 14.49 9.64
CA LYS A 257 -2.60 13.79 10.14
C LYS A 257 -3.66 13.66 9.05
N GLU A 258 -3.92 14.71 8.28
CA GLU A 258 -4.86 14.65 7.16
C GLU A 258 -4.37 13.70 6.06
N ALA A 259 -3.07 13.66 5.79
CA ALA A 259 -2.49 12.68 4.87
C ALA A 259 -2.65 11.25 5.38
N ASP A 260 -2.48 11.04 6.70
CA ASP A 260 -2.74 9.76 7.35
C ASP A 260 -4.21 9.38 7.19
N ASP A 261 -5.16 10.22 7.61
CA ASP A 261 -6.60 9.96 7.50
C ASP A 261 -7.03 9.58 6.06
N ILE A 262 -6.37 10.12 5.03
CA ILE A 262 -6.63 9.78 3.62
C ILE A 262 -6.06 8.40 3.26
N LEU A 263 -4.81 8.10 3.66
CA LEU A 263 -4.11 6.88 3.27
C LEU A 263 -4.39 5.69 4.19
N SER A 264 -4.87 5.93 5.40
CA SER A 264 -4.97 4.97 6.48
C SER A 264 -5.77 3.70 6.12
N PRO A 265 -6.95 3.79 5.47
CA PRO A 265 -7.67 2.60 5.01
C PRO A 265 -6.91 1.79 3.97
N THR A 266 -6.22 2.50 3.07
CA THR A 266 -5.47 1.86 1.98
C THR A 266 -4.22 1.18 2.51
N ILE A 267 -3.52 1.79 3.47
CA ILE A 267 -2.39 1.19 4.19
C ILE A 267 -2.82 -0.08 4.92
N LEU A 268 -4.00 -0.07 5.55
CA LEU A 268 -4.54 -1.25 6.22
C LEU A 268 -4.79 -2.40 5.23
N ILE A 269 -5.50 -2.13 4.13
CA ILE A 269 -5.81 -3.15 3.10
C ILE A 269 -4.53 -3.66 2.45
N GLU A 270 -3.61 -2.77 2.10
CA GLU A 270 -2.31 -3.11 1.55
C GLU A 270 -1.53 -4.00 2.50
N SER A 271 -1.47 -3.65 3.78
CA SER A 271 -0.72 -4.44 4.73
C SER A 271 -1.32 -5.82 4.93
N LEU A 272 -2.65 -5.94 5.06
CA LEU A 272 -3.33 -7.24 5.14
C LEU A 272 -3.05 -8.08 3.89
N SER A 273 -3.14 -7.44 2.72
CA SER A 273 -2.85 -8.10 1.45
C SER A 273 -1.39 -8.56 1.37
N CYS A 274 -0.44 -7.73 1.79
CA CYS A 274 0.98 -8.06 1.77
C CYS A 274 1.27 -9.26 2.67
N VAL A 275 0.66 -9.33 3.85
CA VAL A 275 0.82 -10.45 4.80
C VAL A 275 0.22 -11.74 4.26
N ALA A 276 -0.99 -11.67 3.71
CA ALA A 276 -1.62 -12.82 3.08
C ALA A 276 -0.79 -13.35 1.91
N HIS A 277 -0.21 -12.46 1.09
CA HIS A 277 0.66 -12.87 0.00
C HIS A 277 1.98 -13.44 0.51
N LEU A 278 2.63 -12.82 1.50
CA LEU A 278 3.89 -13.32 2.05
C LEU A 278 3.73 -14.70 2.67
N THR A 279 2.70 -14.91 3.49
CA THR A 279 2.41 -16.23 4.09
C THR A 279 2.10 -17.28 3.03
N LEU A 280 1.33 -16.94 1.99
CA LEU A 280 1.08 -17.87 0.88
C LEU A 280 2.35 -18.23 0.12
N GLN A 281 3.19 -17.24 -0.20
CA GLN A 281 4.41 -17.46 -0.98
C GLN A 281 5.45 -18.25 -0.19
N ILE A 282 5.59 -17.99 1.12
CA ILE A 282 6.52 -18.75 1.97
C ILE A 282 6.02 -20.19 2.13
N ASN A 283 4.72 -20.41 2.33
CA ASN A 283 4.15 -21.75 2.35
C ASN A 283 4.46 -22.52 1.04
N ILE A 284 4.33 -21.88 -0.13
CA ILE A 284 4.72 -22.51 -1.41
C ILE A 284 6.23 -22.83 -1.45
N LEU A 285 7.09 -21.92 -0.96
CA LEU A 285 8.54 -22.13 -0.92
C LEU A 285 8.94 -23.27 0.02
N VAL A 286 8.23 -23.45 1.14
CA VAL A 286 8.51 -24.48 2.14
C VAL A 286 7.89 -25.83 1.75
N GLY A 287 6.64 -25.82 1.29
CA GLY A 287 5.85 -27.00 0.93
C GLY A 287 6.31 -27.71 -0.34
N THR A 288 7.10 -27.06 -1.20
CA THR A 288 7.69 -27.69 -2.40
C THR A 288 8.80 -28.72 -2.11
N LYS A 289 9.04 -29.07 -0.84
CA LYS A 289 9.90 -30.20 -0.45
C LYS A 289 9.35 -31.59 -0.80
N ILE A 290 8.11 -31.69 -1.31
CA ILE A 290 7.51 -32.95 -1.78
C ILE A 290 8.33 -33.49 -2.97
N GLU A 291 8.66 -34.78 -2.92
CA GLU A 291 9.60 -35.47 -3.82
C GLU A 291 9.30 -35.20 -5.30
N PRO A 292 10.31 -34.78 -6.08
CA PRO A 292 10.12 -34.52 -7.50
C PRO A 292 9.88 -35.84 -8.26
N SER A 293 8.80 -35.88 -9.04
CA SER A 293 8.71 -36.82 -10.16
C SER A 293 9.74 -36.42 -11.22
N GLU A 294 10.53 -37.38 -11.74
CA GLU A 294 11.67 -37.13 -12.64
C GLU A 294 11.33 -36.34 -13.93
N SER A 295 10.06 -36.29 -14.33
CA SER A 295 9.62 -35.57 -15.54
C SER A 295 9.33 -34.07 -15.35
N ASP A 296 9.27 -33.55 -14.10
CA ASP A 296 8.80 -32.19 -13.78
C ASP A 296 9.88 -31.27 -13.15
N GLU A 297 11.14 -31.71 -13.11
CA GLU A 297 12.21 -31.00 -12.40
C GLU A 297 12.46 -29.57 -12.93
N TYR A 298 12.36 -29.36 -14.25
CA TYR A 298 12.56 -28.05 -14.86
C TYR A 298 11.46 -27.03 -14.47
N ASP A 299 10.20 -27.46 -14.42
CA ASP A 299 9.08 -26.57 -14.09
C ASP A 299 9.10 -26.19 -12.61
N LYS A 300 9.49 -27.14 -11.74
CA LYS A 300 9.65 -26.90 -10.30
C LYS A 300 10.68 -25.81 -9.99
N HIS A 301 11.86 -25.86 -10.61
CA HIS A 301 12.90 -24.84 -10.41
C HIS A 301 12.46 -23.46 -10.88
N HIS A 302 11.76 -23.37 -12.01
CA HIS A 302 11.24 -22.11 -12.53
C HIS A 302 10.18 -21.50 -11.59
N VAL A 303 9.22 -22.30 -11.12
CA VAL A 303 8.18 -21.85 -10.18
C VAL A 303 8.80 -21.38 -8.86
N LEU A 304 9.79 -22.10 -8.34
CA LEU A 304 10.48 -21.74 -7.10
C LEU A 304 11.28 -20.44 -7.25
N MET A 305 12.00 -20.26 -8.36
CA MET A 305 12.74 -19.03 -8.64
C MET A 305 11.80 -17.82 -8.75
N VAL A 306 10.71 -17.93 -9.53
CA VAL A 306 9.70 -16.87 -9.68
C VAL A 306 9.11 -16.50 -8.33
N THR A 307 8.74 -17.52 -7.54
CA THR A 307 8.16 -17.34 -6.20
C THR A 307 9.13 -16.64 -5.26
N ALA A 308 10.41 -17.04 -5.26
CA ALA A 308 11.45 -16.41 -4.45
C ALA A 308 11.65 -14.94 -4.84
N ILE A 309 11.72 -14.63 -6.13
CA ILE A 309 11.87 -13.24 -6.63
C ILE A 309 10.70 -12.37 -6.18
N THR A 310 9.46 -12.83 -6.37
CA THR A 310 8.27 -12.07 -5.96
C THR A 310 8.21 -11.91 -4.44
N THR A 311 8.63 -12.91 -3.67
CA THR A 311 8.69 -12.84 -2.21
C THR A 311 9.69 -11.77 -1.75
N VAL A 312 10.90 -11.77 -2.32
CA VAL A 312 11.92 -10.76 -2.04
C VAL A 312 11.43 -9.36 -2.41
N TYR A 313 10.79 -9.21 -3.56
CA TYR A 313 10.19 -7.94 -3.99
C TYR A 313 9.16 -7.43 -2.96
N LEU A 314 8.24 -8.28 -2.52
CA LEU A 314 7.23 -7.92 -1.51
C LEU A 314 7.86 -7.50 -0.18
N PHE A 315 8.89 -8.22 0.28
CA PHE A 315 9.63 -7.84 1.48
C PHE A 315 10.31 -6.48 1.34
N ILE A 316 11.07 -6.26 0.26
CA ILE A 316 11.76 -4.98 0.03
C ILE A 316 10.76 -3.83 0.01
N ARG A 317 9.62 -4.03 -0.66
CA ARG A 317 8.55 -3.04 -0.76
C ARG A 317 7.98 -2.68 0.61
N PHE A 318 7.57 -3.69 1.38
CA PHE A 318 7.02 -3.55 2.73
C PHE A 318 8.00 -2.92 3.73
N ILE A 319 9.27 -3.34 3.68
CA ILE A 319 10.34 -2.79 4.51
C ILE A 319 10.57 -1.33 4.16
N SER A 320 10.62 -1.00 2.87
CA SER A 320 10.87 0.37 2.40
C SER A 320 9.78 1.32 2.89
N SER A 321 8.50 1.02 2.67
CA SER A 321 7.40 1.90 3.10
C SER A 321 7.38 2.12 4.62
N SER A 322 7.64 1.07 5.40
CA SER A 322 7.76 1.14 6.86
C SER A 322 8.96 1.99 7.32
N LEU A 323 10.13 1.82 6.71
CA LEU A 323 11.35 2.59 7.06
C LEU A 323 11.24 4.07 6.69
N PHE A 324 10.61 4.39 5.55
CA PHE A 324 10.37 5.77 5.16
C PHE A 324 9.34 6.42 6.08
N ALA A 325 8.24 5.74 6.44
CA ALA A 325 7.28 6.25 7.42
C ALA A 325 7.93 6.55 8.79
N GLU A 326 8.88 5.72 9.23
CA GLU A 326 9.67 5.95 10.45
C GLU A 326 10.49 7.25 10.39
N MET A 327 10.86 7.75 9.21
CA MET A 327 11.62 9.00 9.11
C MET A 327 10.85 10.19 9.68
N ILE A 328 9.53 10.24 9.50
CA ILE A 328 8.66 11.29 10.08
C ILE A 328 8.77 11.25 11.60
N HIS A 329 8.66 10.05 12.17
CA HIS A 329 8.76 9.80 13.59
C HIS A 329 10.13 10.23 14.13
N ARG A 330 11.20 9.79 13.49
CA ARG A 330 12.58 10.13 13.88
C ARG A 330 12.82 11.64 13.87
N GLU A 331 12.38 12.36 12.84
CA GLU A 331 12.57 13.81 12.76
C GLU A 331 11.75 14.55 13.83
N ARG A 332 10.53 14.09 14.12
CA ARG A 332 9.74 14.61 15.24
C ARG A 332 10.44 14.43 16.58
N PHE A 333 10.94 13.22 16.88
CA PHE A 333 11.63 12.96 18.15
C PHE A 333 12.88 13.83 18.32
N LYS A 334 13.61 14.09 17.24
CA LYS A 334 14.73 15.05 17.28
C LYS A 334 14.25 16.46 17.60
N SER A 335 13.16 16.95 17.00
CA SER A 335 12.58 18.26 17.34
C SER A 335 12.15 18.35 18.79
N GLN A 336 11.53 17.31 19.32
CA GLN A 336 11.13 17.21 20.72
C GLN A 336 12.36 17.28 21.65
N ARG A 337 13.39 16.50 21.35
CA ARG A 337 14.64 16.48 22.14
C ARG A 337 15.32 17.84 22.15
N CYS A 338 15.48 18.49 20.99
CA CYS A 338 16.09 19.82 20.91
C CYS A 338 15.34 20.85 21.76
N LEU A 339 13.99 20.81 21.77
CA LEU A 339 13.20 21.74 22.58
C LEU A 339 13.34 21.47 24.08
N TYR A 340 13.43 20.19 24.49
CA TYR A 340 13.64 19.83 25.90
C TYR A 340 15.03 20.24 26.39
N GLU A 341 16.08 19.99 25.62
CA GLU A 341 17.45 20.38 25.96
C GLU A 341 17.55 21.89 26.22
N GLN A 342 16.93 22.70 25.35
CA GLN A 342 16.91 24.15 25.54
C GLN A 342 16.05 24.63 26.71
N SER A 343 15.00 23.89 27.05
CA SER A 343 14.13 24.26 28.17
C SER A 343 14.76 24.09 29.55
N GLY A 344 15.84 23.30 29.65
CA GLY A 344 16.56 23.05 30.91
C GLY A 344 17.70 24.03 31.19
N GLU A 345 18.22 24.72 30.18
CA GLU A 345 19.41 25.59 30.30
C GLU A 345 19.05 27.06 30.60
N GLU A 346 17.87 27.53 30.18
CA GLU A 346 17.46 28.92 30.34
C GLU A 346 16.37 29.07 31.41
N PHE A 347 16.64 29.89 32.43
CA PHE A 347 15.60 30.38 33.33
C PHE A 347 14.68 31.31 32.53
N TRP A 348 13.48 30.82 32.23
CA TRP A 348 12.45 31.58 31.51
C TRP A 348 12.11 32.87 32.29
N SER A 349 12.61 34.02 31.83
CA SER A 349 12.39 35.31 32.49
C SER A 349 10.93 35.81 32.43
N TYR A 350 10.09 35.20 31.58
CA TYR A 350 8.71 35.62 31.37
C TYR A 350 7.72 34.44 31.37
N ASP A 351 6.65 34.54 32.16
CA ASP A 351 5.58 33.53 32.27
C ASP A 351 4.94 33.17 30.92
N LEU A 352 4.81 34.17 30.03
CA LEU A 352 4.21 33.97 28.71
C LEU A 352 5.08 33.07 27.81
N GLU A 353 6.39 33.18 27.94
CA GLU A 353 7.35 32.40 27.16
C GLU A 353 7.35 30.93 27.60
N LEU A 354 7.34 30.72 28.92
CA LEU A 354 7.17 29.40 29.53
C LEU A 354 5.88 28.72 29.03
N LEU A 355 4.78 29.47 28.95
CA LEU A 355 3.49 28.96 28.51
C LEU A 355 3.47 28.59 27.02
N VAL A 356 4.10 29.38 26.14
CA VAL A 356 4.25 29.06 24.71
C VAL A 356 5.10 27.80 24.54
N THR A 357 6.21 27.69 25.27
CA THR A 357 7.08 26.50 25.22
C THR A 357 6.37 25.26 25.74
N LYS A 358 5.67 25.33 26.88
CA LYS A 358 4.87 24.21 27.41
C LYS A 358 3.82 23.73 26.40
N ARG A 359 3.12 24.67 25.74
CA ARG A 359 2.16 24.34 24.68
C ARG A 359 2.85 23.66 23.50
N PHE A 360 4.04 24.14 23.10
CA PHE A 360 4.77 23.57 21.98
C PHE A 360 5.29 22.16 22.30
N VAL A 361 5.82 21.96 23.51
CA VAL A 361 6.21 20.64 24.02
C VAL A 361 5.02 19.68 23.98
N HIS A 362 3.85 20.10 24.46
CA HIS A 362 2.64 19.28 24.39
C HIS A 362 2.23 18.94 22.95
N GLN A 363 2.35 19.88 22.01
CA GLN A 363 2.10 19.59 20.60
C GLN A 363 3.10 18.56 20.02
N LEU A 364 4.36 18.59 20.47
CA LEU A 364 5.38 17.64 20.07
C LEU A 364 5.16 16.24 20.64
N THR A 365 4.38 16.07 21.72
CA THR A 365 4.04 14.74 22.27
C THR A 365 2.86 14.06 21.57
N LEU A 366 2.06 14.78 20.78
CA LEU A 366 0.94 14.21 20.03
C LEU A 366 1.39 13.18 18.98
N PRO A 367 0.77 11.98 18.88
CA PRO A 367 1.14 10.94 17.94
C PRO A 367 1.13 11.47 16.49
N LEU A 368 2.17 11.10 15.73
CA LEU A 368 2.40 11.57 14.38
C LEU A 368 3.07 10.47 13.55
N GLY A 369 2.58 10.22 12.35
CA GLY A 369 3.06 9.22 11.42
C GLY A 369 1.90 8.58 10.67
N PHE A 370 2.20 7.65 9.78
CA PHE A 370 1.20 6.90 9.03
C PHE A 370 0.72 5.67 9.80
N THR A 371 -0.58 5.43 9.79
CA THR A 371 -1.27 4.37 10.51
C THR A 371 -2.19 3.57 9.58
N GLY A 372 -2.50 2.33 9.95
CA GLY A 372 -3.53 1.52 9.29
C GLY A 372 -4.83 1.56 10.09
N CYS A 373 -5.71 2.52 9.80
CA CYS A 373 -6.91 2.90 10.56
C CYS A 373 -6.73 2.96 12.09
N GLY A 374 -5.56 3.39 12.57
CA GLY A 374 -5.23 3.38 14.00
C GLY A 374 -4.94 2.02 14.64
N PHE A 375 -5.07 0.90 13.90
CA PHE A 375 -4.72 -0.45 14.41
C PHE A 375 -3.23 -0.61 14.64
N PHE A 376 -2.43 -0.08 13.72
CA PHE A 376 -0.98 -0.09 13.80
C PHE A 376 -0.42 1.20 13.21
N LYS A 377 0.83 1.49 13.56
CA LYS A 377 1.59 2.61 13.02
C LYS A 377 2.76 2.07 12.20
N LEU A 378 2.88 2.52 10.96
CA LEU A 378 4.03 2.16 10.11
C LEU A 378 5.32 2.68 10.75
N GLY A 379 6.28 1.77 10.90
CA GLY A 379 7.55 2.06 11.57
C GLY A 379 8.33 0.78 11.85
N LYS A 380 9.45 0.91 12.55
CA LYS A 380 10.34 -0.23 12.85
C LYS A 380 9.68 -1.26 13.76
N SER A 381 8.92 -0.81 14.77
CA SER A 381 8.22 -1.71 15.69
C SER A 381 7.21 -2.59 14.98
N TYR A 382 6.46 -2.00 14.04
CA TYR A 382 5.52 -2.73 13.21
C TYR A 382 6.22 -3.76 12.32
N LEU A 383 7.30 -3.36 11.64
CA LEU A 383 8.10 -4.27 10.81
C LEU A 383 8.61 -5.48 11.61
N ILE A 384 9.16 -5.25 12.80
CA ILE A 384 9.65 -6.32 13.68
C ILE A 384 8.51 -7.25 14.11
N ALA A 385 7.37 -6.69 14.52
CA ALA A 385 6.20 -7.49 14.90
C ALA A 385 5.69 -8.35 13.73
N MET A 386 5.66 -7.78 12.53
CA MET A 386 5.21 -8.49 11.33
C MET A 386 6.18 -9.60 10.92
N CYS A 387 7.49 -9.33 10.90
CA CYS A 387 8.50 -10.36 10.65
C CYS A 387 8.43 -11.48 11.68
N GLY A 388 8.29 -11.15 12.96
CA GLY A 388 8.13 -12.14 14.03
C GLY A 388 6.89 -13.00 13.82
N THR A 389 5.75 -12.38 13.50
CA THR A 389 4.49 -13.11 13.27
C THR A 389 4.58 -14.06 12.08
N ILE A 390 5.17 -13.61 10.95
CA ILE A 390 5.38 -14.45 9.78
C ILE A 390 6.30 -15.63 10.14
N LEU A 391 7.44 -15.38 10.78
CA LEU A 391 8.36 -16.45 11.18
C LEU A 391 7.71 -17.47 12.12
N THR A 392 6.94 -17.01 13.12
CA THR A 392 6.22 -17.90 14.03
C THR A 392 5.20 -18.75 13.29
N TYR A 393 4.42 -18.16 12.38
CA TYR A 393 3.45 -18.89 11.57
C TYR A 393 4.12 -19.99 10.73
N GLU A 394 5.26 -19.68 10.11
CA GLU A 394 6.01 -20.65 9.32
C GLU A 394 6.61 -21.77 10.15
N ILE A 395 7.16 -21.46 11.33
CA ILE A 395 7.68 -22.49 12.24
C ILE A 395 6.56 -23.44 12.67
N VAL A 396 5.38 -22.91 13.00
CA VAL A 396 4.21 -23.73 13.36
C VAL A 396 3.76 -24.59 12.19
N LEU A 397 3.68 -24.04 10.97
CA LEU A 397 3.33 -24.82 9.78
C LEU A 397 4.35 -25.95 9.50
N MET A 398 5.64 -25.67 9.64
CA MET A 398 6.69 -26.67 9.48
C MET A 398 6.59 -27.77 10.55
N ASP A 399 6.30 -27.41 11.80
CA ASP A 399 6.12 -28.38 12.88
C ASP A 399 4.90 -29.26 12.64
N MET A 400 3.78 -28.67 12.23
CA MET A 400 2.57 -29.41 11.85
C MET A 400 2.86 -30.39 10.70
N ALA A 401 3.54 -29.93 9.64
CA ALA A 401 3.91 -30.76 8.49
C ALA A 401 4.87 -31.91 8.86
N ASN A 402 5.76 -31.72 9.85
CA ASN A 402 6.66 -32.76 10.33
C ASN A 402 5.98 -33.73 11.33
N SER A 403 4.99 -33.25 12.08
CA SER A 403 4.24 -34.05 13.07
C SER A 403 3.25 -35.00 12.42
N GLU A 404 2.78 -34.69 11.21
CA GLU A 404 2.05 -35.61 10.34
C GLU A 404 2.99 -36.67 9.78
N ASN A 405 3.45 -37.59 10.63
CA ASN A 405 4.06 -38.83 10.18
C ASN A 405 3.01 -39.59 9.32
N PRO A 406 3.31 -39.92 8.05
CA PRO A 406 2.39 -40.66 7.18
C PRO A 406 2.01 -42.05 7.75
N ALA A 407 2.82 -42.59 8.66
CA ALA A 407 2.55 -43.88 9.33
C ALA A 407 1.37 -43.85 10.32
N THR A 408 0.98 -42.68 10.84
CA THR A 408 -0.09 -42.58 11.85
C THR A 408 -1.47 -42.34 11.24
N PHE A 409 -1.53 -41.72 10.05
CA PHE A 409 -2.82 -41.46 9.39
C PHE A 409 -3.39 -42.74 8.75
N GLU A 410 -2.55 -43.58 8.13
CA GLU A 410 -2.99 -44.91 7.67
C GLU A 410 -3.42 -45.81 8.83
N SER A 411 -2.75 -45.74 10.00
CA SER A 411 -3.18 -46.50 11.18
C SER A 411 -4.52 -46.01 11.73
N CYS A 412 -4.79 -44.70 11.74
CA CYS A 412 -6.07 -44.15 12.21
C CYS A 412 -7.22 -44.38 11.22
N VAL A 413 -6.95 -44.33 9.91
CA VAL A 413 -7.96 -44.61 8.86
C VAL A 413 -8.24 -46.11 8.77
N ASN A 414 -7.22 -46.97 8.84
CA ASN A 414 -7.42 -48.42 8.82
C ASN A 414 -8.09 -48.94 10.11
N ASN A 415 -7.85 -48.31 11.26
CA ASN A 415 -8.54 -48.66 12.51
C ASN A 415 -10.00 -48.17 12.56
N SER A 416 -10.32 -47.04 11.94
CA SER A 416 -11.72 -46.58 11.86
C SER A 416 -12.52 -47.30 10.77
N PHE A 417 -11.88 -47.77 9.70
CA PHE A 417 -12.52 -48.62 8.68
C PHE A 417 -12.77 -50.06 9.17
N THR A 418 -11.87 -50.62 10.01
CA THR A 418 -12.09 -51.94 10.63
C THR A 418 -13.14 -51.92 11.75
N LEU A 419 -13.28 -50.81 12.49
CA LEU A 419 -14.38 -50.63 13.45
C LEU A 419 -15.75 -50.49 12.77
N ALA A 420 -15.82 -49.92 11.56
CA ALA A 420 -17.06 -49.84 10.79
C ALA A 420 -17.47 -51.19 10.17
N GLN A 421 -16.51 -52.05 9.80
CA GLN A 421 -16.81 -53.39 9.26
C GLN A 421 -17.20 -54.43 10.33
N HIS A 422 -16.82 -54.25 11.59
CA HIS A 422 -17.28 -55.12 12.67
C HIS A 422 -18.63 -54.70 13.30
N GLY A 423 -19.14 -53.51 12.99
CA GLY A 423 -20.42 -53.00 13.51
C GLY A 423 -21.67 -53.44 12.73
N THR A 424 -21.54 -54.13 11.60
CA THR A 424 -22.68 -54.45 10.70
C THR A 424 -22.99 -55.96 10.57
N GLY A 425 -22.35 -56.82 11.37
CA GLY A 425 -22.46 -58.28 11.26
C GLY A 425 -23.30 -59.01 12.31
N ILE A 426 -24.08 -58.32 13.16
CA ILE A 426 -24.91 -58.98 14.20
C ILE A 426 -26.32 -58.42 14.19
N ALA A 427 -27.11 -58.74 13.15
CA ALA A 427 -28.57 -58.58 13.18
C ALA A 427 -29.27 -59.35 12.05
N GLU A 428 -28.98 -60.64 11.85
CA GLU A 428 -29.81 -61.49 10.97
C GLU A 428 -29.74 -62.95 11.43
N ASN A 429 -30.51 -63.28 12.48
CA ASN A 429 -31.16 -64.58 12.69
C ASN A 429 -31.97 -64.56 13.99
N SER A 430 -33.18 -64.03 13.89
CA SER A 430 -34.28 -64.33 14.81
C SER A 430 -35.62 -64.08 14.10
N ASN A 431 -36.06 -65.07 13.31
CA ASN A 431 -37.43 -65.63 13.29
C ASN A 431 -37.62 -66.58 12.11
#